data_AF-A0A3B9W7M5-F1
#
_entry.id   AF-A0A3B9W7M5-F1
#
_cell.length_a   1.000
_cell.length_b   1.000
_cell.length_c   1.000
_cell.angle_alpha   90.00
_cell.angle_beta   90.00
_cell.angle_gamma   90.00
#
_symmetry.space_group_name_H-M   'P 1'
#
loop_
_entity.id
_entity.type
_entity.pdbx_description
1 polymer ?
#
loop_
_entity_poly.entity_id
_entity_poly.type
_entity_poly.pdbx_seq_one_letter_code
_entity_poly.pdbx_strand_id
1 'polypeptide(L)' 'MSVLGIETSCDETAVAIYDAHHGLVAHQIYSQIPLHARYGG' A
#
# COMPACT_ATOMS: atom_id res chain seq x y z
N MET A 1 6.28 14.04 -13.49
CA MET A 1 5.67 12.81 -14.05
C MET A 1 5.23 12.00 -12.87
N SER A 2 3.96 11.63 -12.83
CA SER A 2 3.38 10.88 -11.72
C SER A 2 3.34 9.38 -12.04
N VAL A 3 3.72 8.56 -11.06
CA VAL A 3 3.64 7.10 -11.06
C VAL A 3 2.64 6.69 -9.98
N LEU A 4 1.70 5.81 -10.34
CA LEU A 4 0.80 5.16 -9.40
C LEU A 4 1.37 3.78 -9.04
N GLY A 5 1.77 3.61 -7.79
CA GLY A 5 2.16 2.33 -7.22
C GLY A 5 0.94 1.60 -6.63
N ILE A 6 0.84 0.32 -6.91
CA ILE A 6 -0.14 -0.61 -6.32
C ILE A 6 0.66 -1.78 -5.77
N GLU A 7 0.47 -2.09 -4.49
CA GLU A 7 1.16 -3.16 -3.79
C GLU A 7 0.14 -4.10 -3.13
N THR A 8 0.16 -5.36 -3.54
CA THR A 8 -0.80 -6.41 -3.15
C THR A 8 -0.13 -7.79 -3.07
N SER A 9 1.16 -7.87 -2.72
CA SER A 9 1.91 -9.13 -2.71
C SER A 9 1.57 -10.05 -1.53
N CYS A 10 1.07 -9.51 -0.42
CA CYS A 10 0.81 -10.23 0.82
C CYS A 10 -0.47 -9.72 1.51
N ASP A 11 -0.39 -9.35 2.79
CA ASP A 11 -1.54 -9.02 3.65
C ASP A 11 -1.87 -7.53 3.69
N GLU A 12 -1.08 -6.72 2.99
CA GLU A 12 -1.36 -5.30 2.80
C GLU A 12 -1.91 -5.05 1.40
N THR A 13 -2.89 -4.15 1.34
CA THR A 13 -3.24 -3.45 0.11
C THR A 13 -2.77 -2.01 0.27
N ALA A 14 -1.79 -1.62 -0.54
CA ALA A 14 -1.25 -0.27 -0.51
C ALA A 14 -1.31 0.39 -1.88
N VAL A 15 -1.51 1.71 -1.85
CA VAL A 15 -1.46 2.57 -3.03
C VAL A 15 -0.60 3.79 -2.72
N ALA A 16 0.16 4.25 -3.72
CA ALA A 16 0.97 5.46 -3.60
C ALA A 16 1.01 6.24 -4.91
N ILE A 17 1.06 7.57 -4.82
CA ILE A 17 1.35 8.46 -5.95
C ILE A 17 2.71 9.08 -5.69
N TYR A 18 3.67 8.78 -6.57
CA TYR A 18 4.97 9.41 -6.57
C TYR A 18 5.09 10.34 -7.78
N ASP A 19 5.44 11.60 -7.58
CA ASP A 19 5.77 12.53 -8.66
C ASP A 19 7.27 12.82 -8.70
N ALA A 20 7.84 12.84 -9.90
CA ALA A 20 9.27 13.04 -10.12
C ALA A 20 9.85 14.35 -9.52
N HIS A 21 9.03 15.38 -9.33
CA HIS A 21 9.48 16.67 -8.77
C HIS A 21 9.04 16.88 -7.33
N HIS A 22 7.89 16.34 -6.95
CA HIS A 22 7.29 16.56 -5.63
C HIS A 22 7.51 15.41 -4.65
N GLY A 23 8.09 14.30 -5.09
CA GLY A 23 8.31 13.11 -4.25
C GLY A 23 7.00 12.35 -3.99
N LEU A 24 6.85 11.81 -2.78
CA LEU A 24 5.63 11.10 -2.38
C LEU A 24 4.49 12.10 -2.14
N VAL A 25 3.46 12.04 -2.99
CA VAL A 25 2.31 12.96 -2.94
C VAL A 25 1.21 12.41 -2.04
N ALA A 26 0.94 11.12 -2.13
CA ALA A 26 -0.07 10.45 -1.34
C ALA A 26 0.30 8.97 -1.16
N HIS A 27 -0.11 8.40 -0.03
CA HIS A 27 -0.11 6.96 0.16
C HIS A 27 -1.27 6.54 1.06
N GLN A 28 -1.72 5.30 0.91
CA GLN A 28 -2.68 4.68 1.80
C GLN A 28 -2.31 3.20 1.94
N ILE A 29 -2.47 2.65 3.14
CA ILE A 29 -2.22 1.24 3.44
C ILE A 29 -3.42 0.70 4.21
N TYR A 30 -3.91 -0.45 3.78
CA TYR A 30 -4.89 -1.25 4.50
C TYR A 30 -4.25 -2.60 4.85
N SER A 31 -4.22 -2.95 6.14
CA SER A 31 -3.63 -4.21 6.60
C SER A 31 -4.71 -5.23 6.94
N GLN A 32 -4.51 -6.46 6.47
CA GLN A 32 -5.35 -7.62 6.72
C GLN A 32 -4.85 -8.44 7.92
N ILE A 33 -3.81 -8.00 8.63
CA ILE A 33 -3.32 -8.67 9.85
C ILE A 33 -4.46 -9.00 10.83
N PRO A 34 -5.43 -8.11 11.14
CA PRO A 34 -6.53 -8.44 12.05
C PRO A 34 -7.43 -9.58 11.54
N LEU A 35 -7.56 -9.73 10.23
CA LEU A 35 -8.31 -10.81 9.60
C LEU A 35 -7.58 -12.14 9.78
N HIS A 36 -6.30 -12.18 9.42
CA HIS A 36 -5.47 -13.38 9.39
C HIS A 36 -5.01 -13.87 10.75
N ALA A 37 -4.86 -12.96 11.72
CA ALA A 37 -4.53 -13.30 13.10
C ALA A 37 -5.52 -14.30 13.73
N ARG A 38 -6.78 -14.33 13.24
CA ARG A 38 -7.80 -15.31 13.69
C ARG A 38 -7.51 -16.74 13.26
N TYR A 39 -6.63 -16.93 12.29
CA TYR A 39 -6.34 -18.23 11.67
C TYR A 39 -4.89 -18.69 11.94
N GLY A 40 -4.10 -17.92 12.68
CA GLY A 40 -2.73 -18.28 13.07
C GLY A 40 -1.65 -17.78 12.11
N GLY A 41 -1.99 -16.86 11.21
CA GLY A 41 -1.12 -16.39 10.14
C GLY A 41 -1.79 -16.57 8.80
#